data_AF-A0A8H8JHB3-F1
#
_entry.id   AF-A0A8H8JHB3-F1
#
_cell.length_a   1.000
_cell.length_b   1.000
_cell.length_c   1.000
_cell.angle_alpha   90.00
_cell.angle_beta   90.00
_cell.angle_gamma   90.00
#
_symmetry.space_group_name_H-M   'P 1'
#
loop_
_entity.id
_entity.type
_entity.pdbx_description
1 polymer ?
#
loop_
_entity_poly.entity_id
_entity_poly.type
_entity_poly.pdbx_seq_one_letter_code
_entity_poly.pdbx_strand_id
1 'polypeptide(L)'
;MSQYLDLKLSAEPRRVLYADDDHTAVEIAVAVARDMALHGYMSQSEEILAPIWNFSKSDDCTTFSHDFVRNSISLAGLEMLWKESKYKPKGLMIRWRSLISELKYTDKQLELEQREYFCQIDETVEAVRSSPRAQWVAMQKCLSVLVDPVTGARKLPPRSDEIACKIVLGSIANDAPPLSGPECIGSKSLALALDLALKYRDWDTIPKIFKIFAFRIANLVSDATRELALAPRTGQIVCNMPTIRDATGLTLRKAEEITDELVGSLKNRFRYGEHRPHSKLSWEQLIAEIEKRESLIREEEHEVALPFQRPPATPKQIEETEAYLGIRLPQDYKDFLAVSDGLGSFNISQTTPLLSVNEIFWDTSHRDLLVEYRRFETPNEKVASLPRLNRVLQISEVDDDAAASWWFIEPSLIRAAKDHAGELGEASWLGVNYAEWNPIFSNRGSFRLMMERRLSFLIDAGNRSR
;
A
#
# COMPACT_ATOMS: atom_id res chain seq x y z
N MET A 1 7.31 25.80 -2.07
CA MET A 1 7.91 24.46 -2.19
C MET A 1 6.87 23.54 -2.83
N SER A 2 7.30 22.50 -3.54
CA SER A 2 6.38 21.57 -4.20
C SER A 2 5.66 20.73 -3.16
N GLN A 3 4.32 20.63 -3.26
CA GLN A 3 3.50 19.76 -2.39
C GLN A 3 3.99 18.31 -2.40
N TYR A 4 4.60 17.88 -3.50
CA TYR A 4 5.19 16.55 -3.64
C TYR A 4 6.24 16.22 -2.59
N LEU A 5 7.19 17.13 -2.37
CA LEU A 5 8.29 16.87 -1.41
C LEU A 5 7.77 16.82 0.01
N ASP A 6 6.93 17.78 0.37
CA ASP A 6 6.44 17.97 1.73
C ASP A 6 5.47 16.84 2.13
N LEU A 7 4.61 16.40 1.20
CA LEU A 7 3.54 15.43 1.51
C LEU A 7 3.86 13.98 1.13
N LYS A 8 4.75 13.72 0.15
CA LYS A 8 4.94 12.36 -0.39
C LYS A 8 6.31 11.75 -0.17
N LEU A 9 7.41 12.50 -0.10
CA LEU A 9 8.73 11.89 0.14
C LEU A 9 9.25 12.15 1.55
N SER A 10 9.08 13.36 2.08
CA SER A 10 9.65 13.72 3.39
C SER A 10 8.95 13.04 4.57
N ALA A 11 7.70 12.59 4.41
CA ALA A 11 6.97 11.88 5.46
C ALA A 11 7.25 10.36 5.48
N GLU A 12 7.85 9.80 4.43
CA GLU A 12 7.97 8.35 4.26
C GLU A 12 8.95 7.65 5.22
N PRO A 13 10.10 8.24 5.61
CA PRO A 13 10.94 7.64 6.65
C PRO A 13 10.15 7.37 7.94
N ARG A 14 9.34 8.34 8.34
CA ARG A 14 8.43 8.23 9.48
C ARG A 14 7.37 7.14 9.27
N ARG A 15 6.76 7.07 8.07
CA ARG A 15 5.77 6.03 7.75
C ARG A 15 6.36 4.62 7.76
N VAL A 16 7.62 4.44 7.37
CA VAL A 16 8.32 3.15 7.50
C VAL A 16 8.50 2.75 8.96
N LEU A 17 8.95 3.68 9.81
CA LEU A 17 9.14 3.40 11.24
C LEU A 17 7.85 2.93 11.92
N TYR A 18 6.71 3.48 11.50
CA TYR A 18 5.38 3.23 12.08
C TYR A 18 4.49 2.32 11.23
N ALA A 19 5.04 1.67 10.19
CA ALA A 19 4.26 0.74 9.38
C ALA A 19 3.71 -0.40 10.25
N ASP A 20 2.46 -0.79 9.99
CA ASP A 20 1.76 -1.83 10.76
C ASP A 20 2.48 -3.19 10.69
N ASP A 21 3.18 -3.45 9.59
CA ASP A 21 3.91 -4.67 9.34
C ASP A 21 5.08 -4.41 8.38
N ASP A 22 5.97 -5.39 8.26
CA ASP A 22 7.17 -5.25 7.44
C ASP A 22 6.90 -5.27 5.93
N HIS A 23 5.81 -5.89 5.45
CA HIS A 23 5.44 -5.82 4.04
C HIS A 23 5.06 -4.39 3.67
N THR A 24 4.26 -3.73 4.53
CA THR A 24 3.90 -2.33 4.35
C THR A 24 5.14 -1.43 4.33
N ALA A 25 6.11 -1.67 5.22
CA ALA A 25 7.39 -0.95 5.22
C ALA A 25 8.18 -1.13 3.91
N VAL A 26 8.21 -2.36 3.37
CA VAL A 26 8.84 -2.67 2.08
C VAL A 26 8.13 -1.98 0.93
N GLU A 27 6.81 -2.02 0.87
CA GLU A 27 6.02 -1.39 -0.20
C GLU A 27 6.21 0.14 -0.20
N ILE A 28 6.24 0.77 0.98
CA ILE A 28 6.55 2.20 1.11
C ILE A 28 7.94 2.48 0.55
N ALA A 29 8.96 1.75 1.01
CA ALA A 29 10.34 1.98 0.59
C ALA A 29 10.55 1.73 -0.91
N VAL A 30 9.90 0.71 -1.48
CA VAL A 30 9.89 0.43 -2.92
C VAL A 30 9.23 1.56 -3.70
N ALA A 31 8.13 2.12 -3.20
CA ALA A 31 7.49 3.27 -3.81
C ALA A 31 8.42 4.51 -3.79
N VAL A 32 9.12 4.78 -2.68
CA VAL A 32 10.12 5.86 -2.61
C VAL A 32 11.29 5.60 -3.56
N ALA A 33 11.79 4.37 -3.62
CA ALA A 33 12.87 3.99 -4.52
C ALA A 33 12.49 4.17 -6.00
N ARG A 34 11.26 3.79 -6.39
CA ARG A 34 10.69 4.07 -7.71
C ARG A 34 10.69 5.57 -7.99
N ASP A 35 10.21 6.36 -7.03
CA ASP A 35 10.10 7.79 -7.16
C ASP A 35 11.49 8.42 -7.35
N MET A 36 12.51 7.99 -6.59
CA MET A 36 13.91 8.42 -6.78
C MET A 36 14.43 8.08 -8.19
N ALA A 37 14.17 6.86 -8.68
CA ALA A 37 14.59 6.44 -10.01
C ALA A 37 13.96 7.28 -11.13
N LEU A 38 12.67 7.62 -11.03
CA LEU A 38 11.98 8.49 -11.99
C LEU A 38 12.54 9.91 -12.03
N HIS A 39 13.09 10.39 -10.92
CA HIS A 39 13.80 11.68 -10.85
C HIS A 39 15.25 11.60 -11.35
N GLY A 40 15.71 10.43 -11.80
CA GLY A 40 17.06 10.18 -12.28
C GLY A 40 18.07 9.82 -11.17
N TYR A 41 17.64 9.68 -9.92
CA TYR A 41 18.47 9.35 -8.76
C TYR A 41 18.58 7.84 -8.55
N MET A 42 19.20 7.15 -9.51
CA MET A 42 19.29 5.68 -9.51
C MET A 42 20.11 5.11 -8.34
N SER A 43 21.17 5.81 -7.89
CA SER A 43 21.96 5.37 -6.73
C SER A 43 21.13 5.40 -5.46
N GLN A 44 20.42 6.49 -5.22
CA GLN A 44 19.53 6.66 -4.06
C GLN A 44 18.40 5.62 -4.08
N SER A 45 17.83 5.35 -5.25
CA SER A 45 16.85 4.27 -5.45
C SER A 45 17.39 2.90 -5.01
N GLU A 46 18.62 2.56 -5.41
CA GLU A 46 19.29 1.32 -4.99
C GLU A 46 19.58 1.31 -3.48
N GLU A 47 20.11 2.40 -2.93
CA GLU A 47 20.52 2.51 -1.53
C GLU A 47 19.34 2.30 -0.57
N ILE A 48 18.15 2.79 -0.91
CA ILE A 48 16.90 2.56 -0.17
C ILE A 48 16.55 1.07 -0.09
N LEU A 49 16.78 0.33 -1.17
CA LEU A 49 16.40 -1.09 -1.25
C LEU A 49 17.43 -2.04 -0.65
N ALA A 50 18.68 -1.61 -0.52
CA ALA A 50 19.76 -2.45 -0.01
C ALA A 50 19.49 -3.04 1.38
N PRO A 51 19.00 -2.29 2.40
CA PRO A 51 18.65 -2.86 3.71
C PRO A 51 17.57 -3.94 3.62
N ILE A 52 16.53 -3.72 2.82
CA ILE A 52 15.40 -4.66 2.65
C ILE A 52 15.89 -5.96 2.03
N TRP A 53 16.66 -5.84 0.96
CA TRP A 53 17.18 -6.99 0.24
C TRP A 53 18.12 -7.83 1.12
N ASN A 54 18.99 -7.17 1.88
CA ASN A 54 19.91 -7.85 2.79
C ASN A 54 19.15 -8.53 3.95
N PHE A 55 18.13 -7.86 4.50
CA PHE A 55 17.30 -8.43 5.55
C PHE A 55 16.52 -9.66 5.07
N SER A 56 15.91 -9.60 3.87
CA SER A 56 15.13 -10.71 3.29
C SER A 56 15.91 -12.01 3.04
N LYS A 57 17.25 -11.96 3.11
CA LYS A 57 18.15 -13.10 2.96
C LYS A 57 18.68 -13.66 4.26
N SER A 58 18.41 -12.96 5.36
CA SER A 58 18.75 -13.44 6.69
C SER A 58 17.91 -14.67 7.00
N ASP A 59 18.53 -15.71 7.58
CA ASP A 59 17.79 -16.85 8.11
C ASP A 59 16.83 -16.42 9.25
N ASP A 60 17.08 -15.25 9.86
CA ASP A 60 16.24 -14.66 10.89
C ASP A 60 15.00 -13.94 10.32
N CYS A 61 14.91 -13.74 9.00
CA CYS A 61 13.79 -13.04 8.39
C CYS A 61 12.57 -13.95 8.28
N THR A 62 11.63 -13.79 9.20
CA THR A 62 10.36 -14.53 9.24
C THR A 62 9.16 -13.70 8.78
N THR A 63 9.33 -12.39 8.58
CA THR A 63 8.21 -11.46 8.39
C THR A 63 7.80 -11.28 6.93
N PHE A 64 8.72 -11.38 5.97
CA PHE A 64 8.44 -11.35 4.53
C PHE A 64 9.49 -12.13 3.75
N SER A 65 9.17 -12.61 2.54
CA SER A 65 10.10 -13.36 1.70
C SER A 65 10.89 -12.48 0.74
N HIS A 66 11.99 -13.03 0.25
CA HIS A 66 12.76 -12.45 -0.84
C HIS A 66 11.97 -12.32 -2.15
N ASP A 67 11.04 -13.24 -2.42
CA ASP A 67 10.20 -13.21 -3.62
C ASP A 67 9.18 -12.08 -3.53
N PHE A 68 8.65 -11.78 -2.34
CA PHE A 68 7.80 -10.60 -2.15
C PHE A 68 8.55 -9.30 -2.41
N VAL A 69 9.79 -9.16 -1.94
CA VAL A 69 10.60 -7.96 -2.23
C VAL A 69 10.81 -7.83 -3.74
N ARG A 70 11.15 -8.93 -4.42
CA ARG A 70 11.33 -8.96 -5.88
C ARG A 70 10.04 -8.56 -6.61
N ASN A 71 8.90 -9.14 -6.22
CA ASN A 71 7.60 -8.84 -6.79
C ASN A 71 7.20 -7.39 -6.55
N SER A 72 7.45 -6.85 -5.36
CA SER A 72 7.18 -5.45 -5.02
C SER A 72 7.97 -4.50 -5.92
N ILE A 73 9.27 -4.75 -6.11
CA ILE A 73 10.13 -3.97 -7.01
C ILE A 73 9.62 -4.04 -8.46
N SER A 74 9.19 -5.21 -8.92
CA SER A 74 8.67 -5.41 -10.29
C SER A 74 7.32 -4.73 -10.49
N LEU A 75 6.38 -4.90 -9.56
CA LEU A 75 5.05 -4.26 -9.57
C LEU A 75 5.11 -2.73 -9.46
N ALA A 76 6.16 -2.20 -8.83
CA ALA A 76 6.42 -0.77 -8.81
C ALA A 76 7.02 -0.24 -10.12
N GLY A 77 7.36 -1.10 -11.08
CA GLY A 77 8.00 -0.73 -12.35
C GLY A 77 9.48 -0.36 -12.22
N LEU A 78 10.08 -0.54 -11.04
CA LEU A 78 11.46 -0.12 -10.81
C LEU A 78 12.47 -1.00 -11.56
N GLU A 79 12.19 -2.30 -11.68
CA GLU A 79 12.98 -3.22 -12.49
C GLU A 79 13.06 -2.78 -13.96
N MET A 80 11.95 -2.25 -14.49
CA MET A 80 11.87 -1.71 -15.85
C MET A 80 12.71 -0.44 -16.02
N LEU A 81 12.63 0.48 -15.05
CA LEU A 81 13.44 1.68 -15.06
C LEU A 81 14.93 1.36 -15.07
N TRP A 82 15.38 0.41 -14.24
CA TRP A 82 16.78 -0.02 -14.21
C TRP A 82 17.22 -0.68 -15.53
N LYS A 83 16.42 -1.61 -16.06
CA LYS A 83 16.71 -2.31 -17.31
C LYS A 83 16.92 -1.33 -18.47
N GLU A 84 15.96 -0.44 -18.69
CA GLU A 84 15.97 0.48 -19.84
C GLU A 84 16.96 1.64 -19.71
N SER A 85 17.23 2.10 -18.49
CA SER A 85 18.30 3.08 -18.23
C SER A 85 19.70 2.47 -18.34
N LYS A 86 19.80 1.14 -18.52
CA LYS A 86 21.04 0.35 -18.43
C LYS A 86 21.73 0.52 -17.08
N TYR A 87 20.98 0.91 -16.05
CA TYR A 87 21.47 1.01 -14.70
C TYR A 87 21.67 -0.39 -14.12
N LYS A 88 22.79 -0.54 -13.42
CA LYS A 88 23.30 -1.80 -12.90
C LYS A 88 23.51 -1.62 -11.39
N PRO A 89 22.54 -2.03 -10.54
CA PRO A 89 22.57 -1.74 -9.11
C PRO A 89 23.77 -2.41 -8.42
N LYS A 90 24.81 -1.66 -8.05
CA LYS A 90 26.12 -2.22 -7.63
C LYS A 90 26.10 -2.93 -6.27
N GLY A 91 25.31 -2.45 -5.31
CA GLY A 91 25.16 -2.98 -3.96
C GLY A 91 24.24 -4.21 -3.85
N LEU A 92 23.25 -4.34 -4.75
CA LEU A 92 22.36 -5.51 -4.81
C LEU A 92 22.95 -6.71 -5.59
N MET A 93 23.99 -6.46 -6.39
CA MET A 93 24.45 -7.28 -7.53
C MET A 93 25.08 -8.64 -7.25
N ILE A 94 25.57 -8.95 -6.05
CA ILE A 94 26.21 -10.28 -5.89
C ILE A 94 25.17 -11.38 -6.14
N ARG A 95 23.86 -11.10 -5.91
CA ARG A 95 22.78 -12.07 -6.14
C ARG A 95 21.43 -11.49 -6.59
N TRP A 96 21.34 -10.25 -7.09
CA TRP A 96 20.08 -9.76 -7.66
C TRP A 96 19.71 -10.59 -8.89
N ARG A 97 18.56 -11.29 -8.82
CA ARG A 97 17.91 -11.93 -9.95
C ARG A 97 16.61 -11.19 -10.20
N SER A 98 16.60 -10.47 -11.30
CA SER A 98 15.44 -9.73 -11.78
C SER A 98 14.33 -10.72 -12.10
N LEU A 99 13.06 -10.39 -11.81
CA LEU A 99 11.92 -11.27 -12.11
C LEU A 99 11.83 -11.51 -13.63
N ILE A 100 12.12 -10.49 -14.44
CA ILE A 100 12.20 -10.58 -15.90
C ILE A 100 13.23 -11.64 -16.31
N SER A 101 14.40 -11.67 -15.65
CA SER A 101 15.47 -12.63 -15.95
C SER A 101 15.12 -14.05 -15.51
N GLU A 102 14.47 -14.18 -14.34
CA GLU A 102 14.07 -15.46 -13.78
C GLU A 102 12.96 -16.13 -14.59
N LEU A 103 11.95 -15.36 -14.99
CA LEU A 103 10.88 -15.82 -15.88
C LEU A 103 11.34 -15.94 -17.34
N LYS A 104 12.60 -15.56 -17.64
CA LYS A 104 13.19 -15.55 -18.99
C LYS A 104 12.34 -14.76 -19.98
N TYR A 105 11.73 -13.68 -19.53
CA TYR A 105 10.89 -12.84 -20.37
C TYR A 105 11.74 -12.16 -21.45
N THR A 106 11.36 -12.41 -22.70
CA THR A 106 11.82 -11.64 -23.84
C THR A 106 11.23 -10.23 -23.80
N ASP A 107 11.87 -9.26 -24.47
CA ASP A 107 11.33 -7.89 -24.59
C ASP A 107 9.90 -7.89 -25.16
N LYS A 108 9.61 -8.82 -26.08
CA LYS A 108 8.26 -9.01 -26.65
C LYS A 108 7.25 -9.49 -25.62
N GLN A 109 7.60 -10.45 -24.76
CA GLN A 109 6.69 -10.94 -23.72
C GLN A 109 6.39 -9.86 -22.69
N LEU A 110 7.42 -9.15 -22.25
CA LEU A 110 7.28 -8.03 -21.35
C LEU A 110 6.37 -6.94 -21.94
N GLU A 111 6.56 -6.61 -23.23
CA GLU A 111 5.69 -5.66 -23.91
C GLU A 111 4.24 -6.16 -23.98
N LEU A 112 3.99 -7.46 -24.19
CA LEU A 112 2.64 -8.04 -24.14
C LEU A 112 1.98 -7.88 -22.77
N GLU A 113 2.68 -8.22 -21.68
CA GLU A 113 2.18 -8.08 -20.30
C GLU A 113 1.83 -6.62 -19.97
N GLN A 114 2.72 -5.69 -20.32
CA GLN A 114 2.48 -4.26 -20.13
C GLN A 114 1.31 -3.77 -20.97
N ARG A 115 1.17 -4.28 -22.20
CA ARG A 115 0.06 -3.90 -23.08
C ARG A 115 -1.29 -4.36 -22.52
N GLU A 116 -1.38 -5.55 -21.96
CA GLU A 116 -2.58 -6.01 -21.27
C GLU A 116 -2.93 -5.13 -20.08
N TYR A 117 -1.95 -4.78 -19.25
CA TYR A 117 -2.16 -3.91 -18.10
C TYR A 117 -2.67 -2.50 -18.49
N PHE A 118 -2.10 -1.88 -19.53
CA PHE A 118 -2.47 -0.53 -19.97
C PHE A 118 -3.74 -0.49 -20.83
N CYS A 119 -4.06 -1.59 -21.54
CA CYS A 119 -5.20 -1.67 -22.45
C CYS A 119 -6.39 -2.46 -21.87
N GLN A 120 -6.36 -2.82 -20.59
CA GLN A 120 -7.52 -3.39 -19.90
C GLN A 120 -8.66 -2.37 -19.92
N ILE A 121 -9.79 -2.78 -20.52
CA ILE A 121 -10.99 -1.95 -20.65
C ILE A 121 -11.90 -2.29 -19.49
N ASP A 122 -12.28 -1.27 -18.73
CA ASP A 122 -13.34 -1.42 -17.73
C ASP A 122 -14.70 -1.43 -18.45
N GLU A 123 -15.37 -2.57 -18.45
CA GLU A 123 -16.64 -2.79 -19.15
C GLU A 123 -17.79 -1.93 -18.60
N THR A 124 -17.62 -1.36 -17.39
CA THR A 124 -18.63 -0.51 -16.74
C THR A 124 -18.75 0.89 -17.33
N VAL A 125 -17.82 1.31 -18.20
CA VAL A 125 -17.81 2.66 -18.77
C VAL A 125 -18.69 2.70 -20.04
N GLU A 126 -19.99 2.98 -19.88
CA GLU A 126 -20.89 3.20 -21.01
C GLU A 126 -20.43 4.38 -21.89
N ALA A 127 -20.49 4.16 -23.20
CA ALA A 127 -19.85 4.97 -24.22
C ALA A 127 -20.58 6.30 -24.50
N VAL A 128 -20.11 7.40 -23.92
CA VAL A 128 -20.42 8.75 -24.44
C VAL A 128 -19.64 8.97 -25.73
N ARG A 129 -20.30 8.77 -26.88
CA ARG A 129 -19.72 8.60 -28.22
C ARG A 129 -18.92 9.77 -28.82
N SER A 130 -18.78 10.90 -28.13
CA SER A 130 -18.09 12.09 -28.68
C SER A 130 -17.12 12.77 -27.71
N SER A 131 -16.72 12.07 -26.63
CA SER A 131 -15.75 12.62 -25.67
C SER A 131 -14.31 12.22 -26.02
N PRO A 132 -13.28 12.99 -25.62
CA PRO A 132 -11.88 12.56 -25.64
C PRO A 132 -11.68 11.18 -24.99
N ARG A 133 -12.51 10.85 -24.01
CA ARG A 133 -12.58 9.54 -23.36
C ARG A 133 -12.99 8.41 -24.32
N ALA A 134 -13.93 8.64 -25.25
CA ALA A 134 -14.31 7.65 -26.25
C ALA A 134 -13.18 7.37 -27.26
N GLN A 135 -12.47 8.41 -27.69
CA GLN A 135 -11.28 8.24 -28.53
C GLN A 135 -10.21 7.42 -27.80
N TRP A 136 -10.05 7.63 -26.49
CA TRP A 136 -9.14 6.84 -25.67
C TRP A 136 -9.51 5.37 -25.58
N VAL A 137 -10.77 5.04 -25.30
CA VAL A 137 -11.25 3.65 -25.28
C VAL A 137 -11.05 2.97 -26.63
N ALA A 138 -11.28 3.70 -27.74
CA ALA A 138 -11.00 3.18 -29.07
C ALA A 138 -9.51 2.86 -29.27
N MET A 139 -8.61 3.73 -28.80
CA MET A 139 -7.17 3.49 -28.86
C MET A 139 -6.74 2.31 -27.99
N GLN A 140 -7.28 2.15 -26.78
CA GLN A 140 -7.00 0.97 -25.96
C GLN A 140 -7.40 -0.32 -26.69
N LYS A 141 -8.55 -0.32 -27.37
CA LYS A 141 -8.97 -1.47 -28.21
C LYS A 141 -8.02 -1.71 -29.37
N CYS A 142 -7.59 -0.67 -30.08
CA CYS A 142 -6.64 -0.81 -31.19
C CYS A 142 -5.25 -1.29 -30.73
N LEU A 143 -4.89 -0.98 -29.47
CA LEU A 143 -3.58 -1.23 -28.91
C LEU A 143 -3.51 -2.49 -28.03
N SER A 144 -4.65 -3.15 -27.78
CA SER A 144 -4.73 -4.31 -26.92
C SER A 144 -4.00 -5.52 -27.51
N VAL A 145 -3.64 -6.46 -26.63
CA VAL A 145 -3.07 -7.74 -27.06
C VAL A 145 -4.13 -8.50 -27.83
N LEU A 146 -3.77 -8.93 -29.04
CA LEU A 146 -4.60 -9.77 -29.88
C LEU A 146 -4.40 -11.22 -29.46
N VAL A 147 -5.48 -11.90 -29.09
CA VAL A 147 -5.47 -13.34 -28.79
C VAL A 147 -6.04 -14.07 -30.00
N ASP A 148 -5.21 -14.91 -30.60
CA ASP A 148 -5.63 -15.77 -31.71
C ASP A 148 -6.68 -16.78 -31.21
N PRO A 149 -7.91 -16.78 -31.73
CA PRO A 149 -9.01 -17.57 -31.16
C PRO A 149 -8.83 -19.08 -31.36
N VAL A 150 -7.97 -19.50 -32.29
CA VAL A 150 -7.73 -20.91 -32.58
C VAL A 150 -6.58 -21.44 -31.73
N THR A 151 -5.50 -20.68 -31.63
CA THR A 151 -4.26 -21.13 -30.98
C THR A 151 -4.07 -20.60 -29.56
N GLY A 152 -4.85 -19.61 -29.14
CA GLY A 152 -4.63 -18.86 -27.90
C GLY A 152 -3.36 -18.00 -27.93
N ALA A 153 -2.67 -17.91 -29.07
CA ALA A 153 -1.42 -17.19 -29.17
C ALA A 153 -1.63 -15.67 -29.03
N ARG A 154 -0.92 -15.07 -28.08
CA ARG A 154 -0.90 -13.63 -27.82
C ARG A 154 0.02 -12.91 -28.81
N LYS A 155 -0.48 -11.84 -29.44
CA LYS A 155 0.23 -11.04 -30.45
C LYS A 155 0.06 -9.55 -30.15
N LEU A 156 1.12 -8.78 -30.39
CA LEU A 156 1.04 -7.32 -30.38
C LEU A 156 0.19 -6.83 -31.56
N PRO A 157 -0.45 -5.65 -31.43
CA PRO A 157 -1.18 -5.04 -32.52
C PRO A 157 -0.28 -4.77 -33.74
N PRO A 158 -0.85 -4.70 -34.96
CA PRO A 158 -0.11 -4.30 -36.15
C PRO A 158 0.60 -2.96 -35.98
N ARG A 159 1.80 -2.83 -36.55
CA ARG A 159 2.58 -1.59 -36.55
C ARG A 159 1.79 -0.39 -37.12
N SER A 160 0.93 -0.61 -38.11
CA SER A 160 0.05 0.42 -38.67
C SER A 160 -0.84 1.05 -37.60
N ASP A 161 -1.40 0.21 -36.73
CA ASP A 161 -2.38 0.60 -35.72
C ASP A 161 -1.68 1.33 -34.58
N GLU A 162 -0.48 0.87 -34.21
CA GLU A 162 0.37 1.58 -33.25
C GLU A 162 0.78 2.97 -33.75
N ILE A 163 1.15 3.10 -35.03
CA ILE A 163 1.50 4.40 -35.63
C ILE A 163 0.28 5.31 -35.70
N ALA A 164 -0.89 4.79 -36.10
CA ALA A 164 -2.12 5.56 -36.13
C ALA A 164 -2.49 6.08 -34.73
N CYS A 165 -2.44 5.21 -33.71
CA CYS A 165 -2.69 5.61 -32.34
C CYS A 165 -1.64 6.62 -31.82
N LYS A 166 -0.36 6.45 -32.17
CA LYS A 166 0.69 7.42 -31.82
C LYS A 166 0.36 8.82 -32.33
N ILE A 167 -0.10 8.95 -33.58
CA ILE A 167 -0.45 10.26 -34.17
C ILE A 167 -1.60 10.91 -33.40
N VAL A 168 -2.66 10.14 -33.12
CA VAL A 168 -3.81 10.63 -32.35
C VAL A 168 -3.38 11.05 -30.95
N LEU A 169 -2.57 10.23 -30.26
CA LEU A 169 -2.08 10.54 -28.92
C LEU A 169 -1.16 11.75 -28.88
N GLY A 170 -0.33 11.93 -29.90
CA GLY A 170 0.50 13.12 -30.06
C GLY A 170 -0.36 14.39 -30.17
N SER A 171 -1.46 14.34 -30.92
CA SER A 171 -2.41 15.47 -31.02
C SER A 171 -3.05 15.77 -29.68
N ILE A 172 -3.62 14.76 -29.01
CA ILE A 172 -4.31 14.95 -27.74
C ILE A 172 -3.33 15.47 -26.67
N ALA A 173 -2.09 14.99 -26.64
CA ALA A 173 -1.07 15.50 -25.71
C ALA A 173 -0.67 16.95 -25.97
N ASN A 174 -0.80 17.45 -27.21
CA ASN A 174 -0.57 18.88 -27.51
C ASN A 174 -1.73 19.75 -27.04
N ASP A 175 -2.96 19.22 -27.09
CA ASP A 175 -4.19 19.97 -26.81
C ASP A 175 -4.65 19.85 -25.35
N ALA A 176 -4.14 18.85 -24.60
CA ALA A 176 -4.59 18.56 -23.25
C ALA A 176 -4.12 19.61 -22.23
N PRO A 177 -5.02 20.15 -21.39
CA PRO A 177 -4.63 20.93 -20.23
C PRO A 177 -3.86 20.04 -19.23
N PRO A 178 -2.87 20.60 -18.50
CA PRO A 178 -2.00 19.82 -17.63
C PRO A 178 -2.67 19.31 -16.33
N LEU A 179 -3.81 19.88 -15.93
CA LEU A 179 -4.52 19.55 -14.68
C LEU A 179 -5.74 18.64 -14.87
N SER A 180 -6.05 17.92 -13.79
CA SER A 180 -7.19 17.04 -13.60
C SER A 180 -8.52 17.77 -13.84
N GLY A 181 -9.28 17.28 -14.80
CA GLY A 181 -10.70 17.52 -15.00
C GLY A 181 -11.32 16.21 -15.50
N PRO A 182 -12.65 16.07 -15.54
CA PRO A 182 -13.33 14.87 -16.05
C PRO A 182 -12.96 14.52 -17.50
N GLU A 183 -12.35 15.46 -18.23
CA GLU A 183 -11.87 15.32 -19.61
C GLU A 183 -10.37 14.96 -19.72
N CYS A 184 -9.66 14.87 -18.60
CA CYS A 184 -8.21 14.68 -18.61
C CYS A 184 -7.84 13.22 -18.90
N ILE A 185 -6.85 13.02 -19.77
CA ILE A 185 -6.33 11.71 -20.19
C ILE A 185 -5.89 10.91 -18.95
N GLY A 186 -6.29 9.64 -18.77
CA GLY A 186 -5.82 8.83 -17.63
C GLY A 186 -4.30 8.64 -17.61
N SER A 187 -3.68 8.40 -16.45
CA SER A 187 -2.21 8.24 -16.38
C SER A 187 -1.73 6.98 -17.14
N LYS A 188 -2.51 5.90 -17.12
CA LYS A 188 -2.28 4.71 -17.97
C LYS A 188 -2.18 5.07 -19.44
N SER A 189 -3.05 5.97 -19.86
CA SER A 189 -3.15 6.40 -21.25
C SER A 189 -1.97 7.22 -21.70
N LEU A 190 -1.55 8.15 -20.83
CA LEU A 190 -0.39 8.98 -21.03
C LEU A 190 0.89 8.12 -21.04
N ALA A 191 0.97 7.09 -20.20
CA ALA A 191 2.08 6.13 -20.17
C ALA A 191 2.19 5.36 -21.49
N LEU A 192 1.05 4.92 -22.04
CA LEU A 192 1.00 4.25 -23.34
C LEU A 192 1.43 5.16 -24.50
N ALA A 193 0.99 6.42 -24.46
CA ALA A 193 1.38 7.44 -25.44
C ALA A 193 2.88 7.70 -25.40
N LEU A 194 3.45 7.83 -24.19
CA LEU A 194 4.88 8.00 -23.99
C LEU A 194 5.66 6.78 -24.52
N ASP A 195 5.22 5.57 -24.19
CA ASP A 195 5.86 4.34 -24.64
C ASP A 195 5.87 4.22 -26.17
N LEU A 196 4.75 4.52 -26.84
CA LEU A 196 4.68 4.55 -28.30
C LEU A 196 5.60 5.63 -28.90
N ALA A 197 5.62 6.82 -28.31
CA ALA A 197 6.51 7.89 -28.75
C ALA A 197 7.99 7.46 -28.63
N LEU A 198 8.37 6.79 -27.53
CA LEU A 198 9.71 6.23 -27.33
C LEU A 198 10.03 5.11 -28.33
N LYS A 199 9.10 4.15 -28.51
CA LYS A 199 9.24 3.04 -29.46
C LYS A 199 9.51 3.52 -30.88
N TYR A 200 8.82 4.58 -31.30
CA TYR A 200 8.92 5.17 -32.63
C TYR A 200 9.84 6.39 -32.72
N ARG A 201 10.60 6.70 -31.66
CA ARG A 201 11.59 7.79 -31.61
C ARG A 201 11.00 9.15 -32.00
N ASP A 202 9.81 9.44 -31.50
CA ASP A 202 9.10 10.71 -31.69
C ASP A 202 9.61 11.75 -30.69
N TRP A 203 10.81 12.27 -30.94
CA TRP A 203 11.52 13.17 -30.03
C TRP A 203 10.83 14.52 -29.81
N ASP A 204 9.90 14.91 -30.69
CA ASP A 204 9.11 16.14 -30.52
C ASP A 204 7.95 15.94 -29.53
N THR A 205 7.38 14.74 -29.48
CA THR A 205 6.23 14.41 -28.64
C THR A 205 6.66 13.99 -27.23
N ILE A 206 7.79 13.27 -27.10
CA ILE A 206 8.30 12.76 -25.81
C ILE A 206 8.40 13.86 -24.72
N PRO A 207 9.07 15.02 -24.94
CA PRO A 207 9.21 16.05 -23.91
C PRO A 207 7.87 16.63 -23.47
N LYS A 208 6.89 16.72 -24.38
CA LYS A 208 5.56 17.27 -24.10
C LYS A 208 4.77 16.35 -23.19
N ILE A 209 4.71 15.07 -23.53
CA ILE A 209 4.05 14.05 -22.69
C ILE A 209 4.75 13.95 -21.33
N PHE A 210 6.09 13.93 -21.31
CA PHE A 210 6.85 13.82 -20.08
C PHE A 210 6.64 15.04 -19.15
N LYS A 211 6.46 16.24 -19.72
CA LYS A 211 6.09 17.44 -18.96
C LYS A 211 4.70 17.33 -18.31
N ILE A 212 3.72 16.69 -18.97
CA ILE A 212 2.41 16.42 -18.36
C ILE A 212 2.55 15.49 -17.15
N PHE A 213 3.34 14.41 -17.28
CA PHE A 213 3.64 13.53 -16.15
C PHE A 213 4.35 14.26 -15.01
N ALA A 214 5.40 15.02 -15.32
CA ALA A 214 6.14 15.80 -14.32
C ALA A 214 5.22 16.73 -13.53
N PHE A 215 4.32 17.42 -14.25
CA PHE A 215 3.33 18.28 -13.64
C PHE A 215 2.33 17.50 -12.77
N ARG A 216 1.80 16.35 -13.24
CA ARG A 216 0.90 15.50 -12.43
C ARG A 216 1.54 14.94 -11.18
N ILE A 217 2.80 14.51 -11.28
CA ILE A 217 3.59 14.03 -10.14
C ILE A 217 3.77 15.17 -9.13
N ALA A 218 4.14 16.37 -9.59
CA ALA A 218 4.27 17.54 -8.72
C ALA A 218 2.97 17.92 -7.99
N ASN A 219 1.80 17.58 -8.57
CA ASN A 219 0.47 17.81 -8.00
C ASN A 219 -0.16 16.53 -7.39
N LEU A 220 0.65 15.53 -7.03
CA LEU A 220 0.23 14.34 -6.27
C LEU A 220 -0.91 13.53 -6.89
N VAL A 221 -1.02 13.50 -8.23
CA VAL A 221 -1.94 12.59 -8.91
C VAL A 221 -1.52 11.15 -8.61
N SER A 222 -2.38 10.41 -7.91
CA SER A 222 -2.03 9.18 -7.17
C SER A 222 -1.40 8.08 -8.02
N ASP A 223 -1.87 7.91 -9.26
CA ASP A 223 -1.43 6.85 -10.16
C ASP A 223 -0.24 7.25 -11.06
N ALA A 224 -0.02 8.56 -11.28
CA ALA A 224 0.89 9.07 -12.31
C ALA A 224 2.31 8.50 -12.20
N THR A 225 2.86 8.43 -10.99
CA THR A 225 4.20 7.91 -10.76
C THR A 225 4.30 6.41 -11.05
N ARG A 226 3.28 5.63 -10.67
CA ARG A 226 3.24 4.18 -10.91
C ARG A 226 3.10 3.89 -12.40
N GLU A 227 2.14 4.52 -13.08
CA GLU A 227 1.89 4.27 -14.50
C GLU A 227 3.09 4.65 -15.36
N LEU A 228 3.78 5.74 -15.03
CA LEU A 228 5.00 6.15 -15.70
C LEU A 228 6.13 5.13 -15.53
N ALA A 229 6.35 4.62 -14.32
CA ALA A 229 7.38 3.62 -14.05
C ALA A 229 7.11 2.27 -14.75
N LEU A 230 5.84 1.90 -14.91
CA LEU A 230 5.43 0.68 -15.60
C LEU A 230 5.53 0.77 -17.12
N ALA A 231 5.65 1.97 -17.71
CA ALA A 231 5.79 2.10 -19.15
C ALA A 231 7.13 1.51 -19.65
N PRO A 232 7.10 0.58 -20.64
CA PRO A 232 8.23 -0.27 -20.97
C PRO A 232 9.54 0.44 -21.23
N ARG A 233 9.49 1.62 -21.86
CA ARG A 233 10.68 2.34 -22.37
C ARG A 233 11.04 3.57 -21.54
N THR A 234 10.32 3.86 -20.45
CA THR A 234 10.52 5.10 -19.66
C THR A 234 11.95 5.25 -19.15
N GLY A 235 12.62 4.16 -18.80
CA GLY A 235 14.01 4.21 -18.31
C GLY A 235 15.00 4.83 -19.30
N GLN A 236 14.69 4.88 -20.59
CA GLN A 236 15.55 5.48 -21.63
C GLN A 236 15.69 7.00 -21.47
N ILE A 237 14.73 7.67 -20.80
CA ILE A 237 14.67 9.12 -20.70
C ILE A 237 14.83 9.67 -19.27
N VAL A 238 14.48 8.90 -18.23
CA VAL A 238 14.45 9.40 -16.83
C VAL A 238 15.80 9.94 -16.34
N CYS A 239 16.92 9.37 -16.78
CA CYS A 239 18.25 9.87 -16.40
C CYS A 239 18.70 11.09 -17.21
N ASN A 240 18.11 11.31 -18.38
CA ASN A 240 18.55 12.32 -19.35
C ASN A 240 17.64 13.55 -19.38
N MET A 241 16.43 13.44 -18.82
CA MET A 241 15.43 14.51 -18.80
C MET A 241 15.17 14.97 -17.37
N PRO A 242 15.64 16.16 -16.96
CA PRO A 242 15.44 16.64 -15.60
C PRO A 242 14.00 17.10 -15.32
N THR A 243 13.07 16.94 -16.26
CA THR A 243 11.72 17.53 -16.23
C THR A 243 10.94 17.20 -14.95
N ILE A 244 11.00 15.96 -14.46
CA ILE A 244 10.32 15.58 -13.20
C ILE A 244 10.99 16.26 -12.02
N ARG A 245 12.32 16.22 -11.95
CA ARG A 245 13.11 16.91 -10.92
C ARG A 245 12.80 18.40 -10.86
N ASP A 246 12.74 19.05 -12.02
CA ASP A 246 12.52 20.49 -12.09
C ASP A 246 11.08 20.84 -11.67
N ALA A 247 10.11 19.98 -12.00
CA ALA A 247 8.70 20.17 -11.60
C ALA A 247 8.46 19.90 -10.11
N THR A 248 9.13 18.91 -9.51
CA THR A 248 8.98 18.58 -8.09
C THR A 248 9.94 19.36 -7.19
N GLY A 249 10.99 19.96 -7.75
CA GLY A 249 12.05 20.62 -7.00
C GLY A 249 12.97 19.67 -6.22
N LEU A 250 12.93 18.35 -6.48
CA LEU A 250 13.75 17.36 -5.76
C LEU A 250 15.23 17.47 -6.15
N THR A 251 16.01 18.24 -5.39
CA THR A 251 17.48 18.33 -5.59
C THR A 251 18.20 17.04 -5.18
N LEU A 252 19.43 16.83 -5.69
CA LEU A 252 20.25 15.67 -5.32
C LEU A 252 20.50 15.62 -3.80
N ARG A 253 20.90 16.76 -3.21
CA ARG A 253 21.10 16.87 -1.76
C ARG A 253 19.84 16.44 -0.98
N LYS A 254 18.66 16.84 -1.45
CA LYS A 254 17.41 16.45 -0.78
C LYS A 254 17.11 14.96 -0.96
N ALA A 255 17.41 14.40 -2.12
CA ALA A 255 17.29 12.96 -2.37
C ALA A 255 18.24 12.15 -1.46
N GLU A 256 19.47 12.62 -1.27
CA GLU A 256 20.44 12.02 -0.32
C GLU A 256 19.94 12.09 1.12
N GLU A 257 19.47 13.26 1.58
CA GLU A 257 18.87 13.42 2.93
C GLU A 257 17.71 12.43 3.17
N ILE A 258 16.77 12.33 2.23
CA ILE A 258 15.62 11.41 2.32
C ILE A 258 16.09 9.96 2.32
N THR A 259 17.08 9.63 1.50
CA THR A 259 17.66 8.28 1.39
C THR A 259 18.30 7.87 2.70
N ASP A 260 19.13 8.72 3.29
CA ASP A 260 19.81 8.45 4.56
C ASP A 260 18.80 8.25 5.70
N GLU A 261 17.78 9.11 5.79
CA GLU A 261 16.74 9.00 6.81
C GLU A 261 15.90 7.72 6.66
N LEU A 262 15.53 7.37 5.43
CA LEU A 262 14.75 6.17 5.13
C LEU A 262 15.56 4.90 5.36
N VAL A 263 16.82 4.86 4.94
CA VAL A 263 17.74 3.74 5.18
C VAL A 263 17.99 3.56 6.67
N GLY A 264 18.19 4.64 7.42
CA GLY A 264 18.29 4.60 8.88
C GLY A 264 17.02 4.04 9.52
N SER A 265 15.85 4.47 9.04
CA SER A 265 14.53 4.02 9.50
C SER A 265 14.31 2.52 9.24
N LEU A 266 14.61 2.04 8.04
CA LEU A 266 14.53 0.63 7.68
C LEU A 266 15.47 -0.23 8.54
N LYS A 267 16.73 0.19 8.72
CA LYS A 267 17.70 -0.51 9.56
C LYS A 267 17.24 -0.58 11.02
N ASN A 268 16.72 0.52 11.55
CA ASN A 268 16.19 0.55 12.91
C ASN A 268 14.99 -0.38 13.05
N ARG A 269 14.04 -0.33 12.09
CA ARG A 269 12.87 -1.20 12.09
C ARG A 269 13.24 -2.68 12.03
N PHE A 270 14.08 -3.09 11.08
CA PHE A 270 14.46 -4.49 10.94
C PHE A 270 15.29 -5.01 12.11
N ARG A 271 16.00 -4.13 12.81
CA ARG A 271 16.80 -4.51 13.98
C ARG A 271 16.00 -4.55 15.29
N TYR A 272 15.06 -3.62 15.46
CA TYR A 272 14.39 -3.39 16.76
C TYR A 272 12.87 -3.56 16.72
N GLY A 273 12.30 -3.90 15.56
CA GLY A 273 10.87 -3.96 15.31
C GLY A 273 10.24 -2.59 15.03
N GLU A 274 8.91 -2.56 14.98
CA GLU A 274 8.12 -1.33 14.87
C GLU A 274 8.49 -0.32 15.95
N HIS A 275 8.66 0.95 15.56
CA HIS A 275 8.89 1.99 16.55
C HIS A 275 7.59 2.29 17.30
N ARG A 276 7.64 2.21 18.64
CA ARG A 276 6.48 2.45 19.51
C ARG A 276 6.66 3.76 20.30
N PRO A 277 6.33 4.93 19.71
CA PRO A 277 6.60 6.23 20.33
C PRO A 277 5.71 6.46 21.56
N HIS A 278 4.60 5.72 21.66
CA HIS A 278 3.61 5.81 22.71
C HIS A 278 3.72 4.69 23.75
N SER A 279 4.73 3.82 23.66
CA SER A 279 4.91 2.69 24.58
C SER A 279 5.14 3.11 26.04
N LYS A 280 5.59 4.34 26.27
CA LYS A 280 5.83 4.90 27.61
C LYS A 280 4.60 5.54 28.27
N LEU A 281 3.52 5.75 27.52
CA LEU A 281 2.29 6.32 28.08
C LEU A 281 1.61 5.28 28.98
N SER A 282 1.06 5.69 30.12
CA SER A 282 0.13 4.81 30.86
C SER A 282 -1.16 4.58 30.06
N TRP A 283 -2.04 3.70 30.52
CA TRP A 283 -3.34 3.51 29.86
C TRP A 283 -4.20 4.77 29.94
N GLU A 284 -4.24 5.43 31.10
CA GLU A 284 -4.96 6.68 31.32
C GLU A 284 -4.45 7.79 30.39
N GLN A 285 -3.13 7.91 30.26
CA GLN A 285 -2.51 8.90 29.38
C GLN A 285 -2.78 8.61 27.90
N LEU A 286 -2.71 7.34 27.50
CA LEU A 286 -2.98 6.95 26.12
C LEU A 286 -4.43 7.24 25.73
N ILE A 287 -5.39 6.85 26.57
CA ILE A 287 -6.83 7.09 26.33
C ILE A 287 -7.12 8.59 26.30
N ALA A 288 -6.59 9.36 27.24
CA ALA A 288 -6.80 10.81 27.29
C ALA A 288 -6.24 11.54 26.06
N GLU A 289 -5.08 11.12 25.53
CA GLU A 289 -4.54 11.71 24.31
C GLU A 289 -5.36 11.28 23.08
N ILE A 290 -5.87 10.04 23.01
CA ILE A 290 -6.80 9.63 21.94
C ILE A 290 -8.06 10.48 21.98
N GLU A 291 -8.71 10.61 23.14
CA GLU A 291 -9.91 11.44 23.35
C GLU A 291 -9.69 12.88 22.86
N LYS A 292 -8.57 13.48 23.27
CA LYS A 292 -8.18 14.83 22.89
C LYS A 292 -7.97 14.98 21.39
N ARG A 293 -7.44 13.96 20.70
CA ARG A 293 -7.20 14.03 19.24
C ARG A 293 -8.47 13.76 18.45
N GLU A 294 -9.26 12.80 18.87
CA GLU A 294 -10.49 12.41 18.21
C GLU A 294 -11.57 13.49 18.33
N SER A 295 -11.66 14.18 19.47
CA SER A 295 -12.56 15.33 19.65
C SER A 295 -12.28 16.51 18.70
N LEU A 296 -11.07 16.61 18.12
CA LEU A 296 -10.75 17.63 17.11
C LEU A 296 -11.28 17.32 15.71
N ILE A 297 -11.69 16.07 15.47
CA ILE A 297 -12.24 15.59 14.20
C ILE A 297 -13.70 15.14 14.36
N ARG A 298 -14.39 15.70 15.36
CA ARG A 298 -15.76 15.36 15.72
C ARG A 298 -16.72 15.54 14.55
N GLU A 299 -17.59 14.55 14.35
CA GLU A 299 -18.74 14.64 13.47
C GLU A 299 -19.97 15.08 14.29
N GLU A 300 -20.69 16.10 13.81
CA GLU A 300 -21.82 16.69 14.55
C GLU A 300 -23.00 15.72 14.73
N GLU A 301 -23.13 14.72 13.85
CA GLU A 301 -24.29 13.81 13.79
C GLU A 301 -24.20 12.59 14.72
N HIS A 302 -23.08 12.34 15.41
CA HIS A 302 -22.80 11.05 16.07
C HIS A 302 -22.71 11.11 17.62
N GLU A 303 -23.64 11.78 18.31
CA GLU A 303 -23.67 11.80 19.80
C GLU A 303 -23.99 10.44 20.45
N VAL A 304 -24.44 9.45 19.67
CA VAL A 304 -24.91 8.14 20.17
C VAL A 304 -23.79 7.29 20.78
N ALA A 305 -22.53 7.49 20.33
CA ALA A 305 -21.38 6.73 20.82
C ALA A 305 -20.65 7.40 22.01
N LEU A 306 -21.30 8.32 22.74
CA LEU A 306 -20.74 8.97 23.93
C LEU A 306 -21.35 8.43 25.23
N PRO A 307 -20.63 8.45 26.37
CA PRO A 307 -19.34 9.12 26.61
C PRO A 307 -18.13 8.40 26.02
N PHE A 308 -17.06 9.15 25.72
CA PHE A 308 -15.82 8.59 25.17
C PHE A 308 -15.16 7.61 26.15
N GLN A 309 -14.97 8.01 27.40
CA GLN A 309 -14.53 7.10 28.47
C GLN A 309 -15.74 6.59 29.25
N ARG A 310 -15.79 5.28 29.48
CA ARG A 310 -16.83 4.63 30.29
C ARG A 310 -16.26 4.35 31.69
N PRO A 311 -17.09 4.19 32.73
CA PRO A 311 -16.60 3.79 34.05
C PRO A 311 -15.74 2.51 33.96
N PRO A 312 -14.65 2.39 34.75
CA PRO A 312 -13.81 1.18 34.73
C PRO A 312 -14.58 -0.12 34.99
N ALA A 313 -14.17 -1.19 34.31
CA ALA A 313 -14.70 -2.52 34.57
C ALA A 313 -14.20 -3.02 35.92
N THR A 314 -15.10 -3.59 36.72
CA THR A 314 -14.71 -4.25 37.96
C THR A 314 -14.05 -5.61 37.67
N PRO A 315 -13.12 -6.08 38.52
CA PRO A 315 -12.54 -7.41 38.37
C PRO A 315 -13.58 -8.52 38.26
N LYS A 316 -14.70 -8.39 39.00
CA LYS A 316 -15.81 -9.32 38.98
C LYS A 316 -16.51 -9.38 37.60
N GLN A 317 -16.74 -8.25 36.95
CA GLN A 317 -17.34 -8.22 35.59
C GLN A 317 -16.42 -8.91 34.57
N ILE A 318 -15.11 -8.68 34.69
CA ILE A 318 -14.12 -9.33 33.83
C ILE A 318 -14.13 -10.85 34.07
N GLU A 319 -14.12 -11.30 35.33
CA GLU A 319 -14.18 -12.73 35.68
C GLU A 319 -15.47 -13.41 35.22
N GLU A 320 -16.62 -12.76 35.40
CA GLU A 320 -17.92 -13.25 34.93
C GLU A 320 -17.95 -13.38 33.41
N THR A 321 -17.39 -12.41 32.69
CA THR A 321 -17.27 -12.44 31.23
C THR A 321 -16.30 -13.52 30.75
N GLU A 322 -15.11 -13.63 31.36
CA GLU A 322 -14.14 -14.70 31.07
C GLU A 322 -14.76 -16.09 31.27
N ALA A 323 -15.53 -16.27 32.35
CA ALA A 323 -16.26 -17.51 32.63
C ALA A 323 -17.36 -17.78 31.60
N TYR A 324 -18.14 -16.76 31.22
CA TYR A 324 -19.18 -16.87 30.20
C TYR A 324 -18.62 -17.24 28.82
N LEU A 325 -17.53 -16.60 28.41
CA LEU A 325 -16.89 -16.84 27.11
C LEU A 325 -16.02 -18.10 27.08
N GLY A 326 -15.69 -18.66 28.25
CA GLY A 326 -14.84 -19.84 28.39
C GLY A 326 -13.37 -19.59 28.03
N ILE A 327 -12.86 -18.39 28.28
CA ILE A 327 -11.49 -17.97 27.92
C ILE A 327 -10.87 -17.11 29.01
N ARG A 328 -9.58 -16.79 28.85
CA ARG A 328 -8.92 -15.68 29.55
C ARG A 328 -8.64 -14.57 28.54
N LEU A 329 -9.11 -13.36 28.86
CA LEU A 329 -8.86 -12.18 28.03
C LEU A 329 -7.37 -11.82 28.06
N PRO A 330 -6.85 -11.16 27.00
CA PRO A 330 -5.50 -10.63 26.98
C PRO A 330 -5.24 -9.73 28.19
N GLN A 331 -4.05 -9.83 28.80
CA GLN A 331 -3.74 -9.04 30.00
C GLN A 331 -3.77 -7.53 29.71
N ASP A 332 -3.21 -7.11 28.58
CA ASP A 332 -3.19 -5.70 28.18
C ASP A 332 -4.60 -5.15 27.89
N TYR A 333 -5.52 -5.99 27.40
CA TYR A 333 -6.94 -5.62 27.27
C TYR A 333 -7.64 -5.49 28.63
N LYS A 334 -7.34 -6.37 29.59
CA LYS A 334 -7.87 -6.24 30.96
C LYS A 334 -7.35 -4.99 31.67
N ASP A 335 -6.07 -4.67 31.48
CA ASP A 335 -5.48 -3.45 32.02
C ASP A 335 -6.15 -2.19 31.45
N PHE A 336 -6.53 -2.23 30.16
CA PHE A 336 -7.35 -1.18 29.54
C PHE A 336 -8.77 -1.12 30.14
N LEU A 337 -9.45 -2.25 30.30
CA LEU A 337 -10.81 -2.31 30.87
C LEU A 337 -10.85 -1.80 32.33
N ALA A 338 -9.77 -2.00 33.07
CA ALA A 338 -9.60 -1.45 34.42
C ALA A 338 -9.44 0.08 34.45
N VAL A 339 -9.27 0.73 33.30
CA VAL A 339 -9.28 2.19 33.14
C VAL A 339 -10.57 2.68 32.48
N SER A 340 -11.08 1.98 31.47
CA SER A 340 -12.34 2.32 30.79
C SER A 340 -13.02 1.06 30.26
N ASP A 341 -14.27 0.81 30.65
CA ASP A 341 -15.05 -0.37 30.23
C ASP A 341 -15.61 -0.21 28.81
N GLY A 342 -14.73 -0.27 27.82
CA GLY A 342 -15.01 0.10 26.43
C GLY A 342 -14.65 1.56 26.14
N LEU A 343 -14.90 2.00 24.92
CA LEU A 343 -14.68 3.39 24.48
C LEU A 343 -15.77 3.83 23.54
N GLY A 344 -16.24 5.05 23.75
CA GLY A 344 -17.04 5.76 22.77
C GLY A 344 -16.23 6.23 21.56
N SER A 345 -16.88 7.04 20.71
CA SER A 345 -16.20 7.74 19.62
C SER A 345 -16.81 9.11 19.37
N PHE A 346 -15.99 10.06 18.91
CA PHE A 346 -16.46 11.34 18.36
C PHE A 346 -16.62 11.31 16.84
N ASN A 347 -16.18 10.23 16.18
CA ASN A 347 -16.16 10.07 14.72
C ASN A 347 -16.25 8.57 14.38
N ILE A 348 -17.47 8.04 14.27
CA ILE A 348 -17.69 6.60 14.03
C ILE A 348 -17.20 6.19 12.63
N SER A 349 -17.23 7.13 11.67
CA SER A 349 -16.78 6.88 10.30
C SER A 349 -15.28 6.62 10.18
N GLN A 350 -14.46 7.10 11.13
CA GLN A 350 -13.00 6.92 11.14
C GLN A 350 -12.50 6.07 12.30
N THR A 351 -13.24 6.04 13.41
CA THR A 351 -12.84 5.39 14.64
C THR A 351 -13.98 4.59 15.24
N THR A 352 -13.82 3.26 15.26
CA THR A 352 -14.85 2.38 15.79
C THR A 352 -14.92 2.45 17.32
N PRO A 353 -16.12 2.63 17.91
CA PRO A 353 -16.34 2.46 19.34
C PRO A 353 -15.97 1.04 19.81
N LEU A 354 -15.53 0.92 21.05
CA LEU A 354 -15.22 -0.36 21.70
C LEU A 354 -16.31 -0.73 22.69
N LEU A 355 -16.75 -1.98 22.60
CA LEU A 355 -17.77 -2.57 23.48
C LEU A 355 -17.29 -2.60 24.93
N SER A 356 -18.24 -2.54 25.87
CA SER A 356 -17.95 -2.87 27.27
C SER A 356 -17.68 -4.36 27.42
N VAL A 357 -17.03 -4.75 28.51
CA VAL A 357 -16.66 -6.15 28.79
C VAL A 357 -17.87 -7.08 28.79
N ASN A 358 -19.03 -6.63 29.23
CA ASN A 358 -20.24 -7.48 29.27
C ASN A 358 -20.95 -7.56 27.91
N GLU A 359 -20.55 -6.73 26.94
CA GLU A 359 -21.13 -6.67 25.60
C GLU A 359 -20.30 -7.43 24.57
N ILE A 360 -19.03 -7.77 24.85
CA ILE A 360 -18.20 -8.55 23.92
C ILE A 360 -18.76 -9.97 23.74
N PHE A 361 -18.65 -10.51 22.53
CA PHE A 361 -19.21 -11.82 22.19
C PHE A 361 -18.41 -12.56 21.13
N TRP A 362 -18.65 -13.87 21.03
CA TRP A 362 -18.13 -14.68 19.93
C TRP A 362 -18.96 -14.47 18.67
N ASP A 363 -18.37 -13.88 17.64
CA ASP A 363 -18.96 -13.88 16.30
C ASP A 363 -18.49 -15.12 15.53
N THR A 364 -19.43 -15.82 14.90
CA THR A 364 -19.20 -17.03 14.10
C THR A 364 -19.64 -16.87 12.64
N SER A 365 -19.98 -15.66 12.22
CA SER A 365 -20.42 -15.34 10.85
C SER A 365 -19.28 -15.46 9.81
N HIS A 366 -18.03 -15.30 10.24
CA HIS A 366 -16.85 -15.19 9.36
C HIS A 366 -16.14 -16.53 9.05
N ARG A 367 -16.89 -17.63 8.92
CA ARG A 367 -16.34 -18.99 8.68
C ARG A 367 -15.62 -19.19 7.35
N ASP A 368 -15.80 -18.26 6.44
CA ASP A 368 -15.15 -18.29 5.14
C ASP A 368 -13.77 -17.67 5.11
N LEU A 369 -13.40 -16.94 6.16
CA LEU A 369 -12.10 -16.30 6.28
C LEU A 369 -11.04 -17.27 6.81
N LEU A 370 -9.81 -17.14 6.31
CA LEU A 370 -8.66 -17.90 6.78
C LEU A 370 -7.98 -17.19 7.96
N VAL A 371 -7.35 -17.93 8.87
CA VAL A 371 -6.61 -17.35 10.00
C VAL A 371 -5.27 -16.79 9.52
N GLU A 372 -5.29 -15.61 8.90
CA GLU A 372 -4.08 -14.90 8.45
C GLU A 372 -3.48 -14.10 9.62
N TYR A 373 -2.67 -14.78 10.44
CA TYR A 373 -2.00 -14.15 11.60
C TYR A 373 -0.85 -13.21 11.21
N ARG A 374 -0.48 -13.17 9.93
CA ARG A 374 0.43 -12.21 9.32
C ARG A 374 0.02 -12.07 7.87
N ARG A 375 0.49 -11.02 7.19
CA ARG A 375 0.29 -10.91 5.76
C ARG A 375 1.04 -12.07 5.07
N PHE A 376 0.31 -12.83 4.27
CA PHE A 376 0.87 -13.84 3.40
C PHE A 376 0.97 -13.31 1.97
N GLU A 377 1.95 -13.81 1.25
CA GLU A 377 2.16 -13.49 -0.16
C GLU A 377 1.11 -14.23 -1.01
N THR A 378 0.72 -13.63 -2.15
CA THR A 378 -0.22 -14.11 -3.19
C THR A 378 -0.42 -15.63 -3.24
N PRO A 379 -1.64 -16.13 -3.51
CA PRO A 379 -2.13 -17.44 -3.11
C PRO A 379 -1.08 -18.54 -3.25
N ASN A 380 -0.39 -18.78 -2.13
CA ASN A 380 0.49 -19.92 -1.96
C ASN A 380 -0.37 -21.08 -1.45
N GLU A 381 -0.04 -22.31 -1.82
CA GLU A 381 -0.65 -23.53 -1.25
C GLU A 381 -0.68 -23.47 0.29
N LYS A 382 0.33 -22.83 0.89
CA LYS A 382 0.38 -22.55 2.33
C LYS A 382 -0.80 -21.72 2.84
N VAL A 383 -1.18 -20.66 2.14
CA VAL A 383 -2.34 -19.81 2.51
C VAL A 383 -3.63 -20.62 2.40
N ALA A 384 -3.79 -21.35 1.30
CA ALA A 384 -4.96 -22.20 1.10
C ALA A 384 -5.09 -23.31 2.16
N SER A 385 -3.98 -23.70 2.80
CA SER A 385 -3.94 -24.68 3.88
C SER A 385 -4.16 -24.11 5.28
N LEU A 386 -4.25 -22.78 5.43
CA LEU A 386 -4.50 -22.17 6.73
C LEU A 386 -5.86 -22.61 7.29
N PRO A 387 -5.99 -22.75 8.62
CA PRO A 387 -7.28 -23.02 9.22
C PRO A 387 -8.24 -21.85 8.95
N ARG A 388 -9.53 -22.16 8.85
CA ARG A 388 -10.59 -21.15 8.76
C ARG A 388 -10.91 -20.57 10.13
N LEU A 389 -11.35 -19.32 10.17
CA LEU A 389 -11.88 -18.69 11.37
C LEU A 389 -13.19 -19.37 11.75
N ASN A 390 -13.19 -20.18 12.79
CA ASN A 390 -14.44 -20.75 13.31
C ASN A 390 -15.24 -19.73 14.14
N ARG A 391 -14.54 -18.78 14.78
CA ARG A 391 -15.07 -17.67 15.56
C ARG A 391 -14.02 -16.58 15.74
N VAL A 392 -14.48 -15.36 16.02
CA VAL A 392 -13.66 -14.22 16.46
C VAL A 392 -14.30 -13.58 17.69
N LEU A 393 -13.50 -13.02 18.58
CA LEU A 393 -14.02 -12.26 19.71
C LEU A 393 -14.25 -10.82 19.26
N GLN A 394 -15.51 -10.42 19.10
CA GLN A 394 -15.91 -9.07 18.73
C GLN A 394 -15.69 -8.14 19.92
N ILE A 395 -14.89 -7.07 19.73
CA ILE A 395 -14.63 -6.08 20.79
C ILE A 395 -14.99 -4.65 20.38
N SER A 396 -15.40 -4.41 19.14
CA SER A 396 -15.94 -3.13 18.68
C SER A 396 -17.44 -3.20 18.44
N GLU A 397 -18.11 -2.06 18.46
CA GLU A 397 -19.49 -1.97 17.99
C GLU A 397 -19.56 -2.34 16.49
N VAL A 398 -20.68 -2.95 16.09
CA VAL A 398 -20.98 -3.29 14.69
C VAL A 398 -21.97 -2.25 14.21
N ASP A 399 -21.53 -1.41 13.28
CA ASP A 399 -22.33 -0.39 12.64
C ASP A 399 -22.07 -0.48 11.13
N ASP A 400 -23.10 -0.28 10.31
CA ASP A 400 -22.99 -0.25 8.85
C ASP A 400 -22.07 0.91 8.41
N ASP A 401 -21.97 1.97 9.23
CA ASP A 401 -21.09 3.12 9.00
C ASP A 401 -19.67 2.95 9.59
N ALA A 402 -19.40 1.87 10.32
CA ALA A 402 -18.09 1.64 10.91
C ALA A 402 -17.03 1.31 9.83
N ALA A 403 -15.92 2.04 9.83
CA ALA A 403 -14.82 1.81 8.88
C ALA A 403 -14.21 0.40 8.97
N ALA A 404 -14.13 -0.17 10.18
CA ALA A 404 -13.60 -1.50 10.43
C ALA A 404 -14.05 -2.07 11.79
N SER A 405 -14.29 -3.38 11.85
CA SER A 405 -14.50 -4.11 13.11
C SER A 405 -13.16 -4.46 13.76
N TRP A 406 -13.10 -4.38 15.10
CA TRP A 406 -11.94 -4.81 15.88
C TRP A 406 -12.23 -6.14 16.54
N TRP A 407 -11.33 -7.10 16.32
CA TRP A 407 -11.48 -8.47 16.80
C TRP A 407 -10.24 -8.94 17.54
N PHE A 408 -10.44 -9.97 18.39
CA PHE A 408 -9.36 -10.87 18.79
C PHE A 408 -9.51 -12.26 18.18
N ILE A 409 -8.39 -12.81 17.72
CA ILE A 409 -8.25 -14.20 17.32
C ILE A 409 -7.56 -14.98 18.45
N GLU A 410 -8.15 -16.10 18.84
CA GLU A 410 -7.68 -16.89 19.99
C GLU A 410 -6.31 -17.56 19.75
N PRO A 411 -5.48 -17.72 20.80
CA PRO A 411 -4.15 -18.32 20.69
C PRO A 411 -4.14 -19.72 20.06
N SER A 412 -5.19 -20.51 20.24
CA SER A 412 -5.30 -21.87 19.69
C SER A 412 -5.37 -21.88 18.16
N LEU A 413 -6.15 -20.95 17.57
CA LEU A 413 -6.25 -20.78 16.12
C LEU A 413 -4.95 -20.22 15.53
N ILE A 414 -4.32 -19.26 16.21
CA ILE A 414 -3.02 -18.72 15.80
C ILE A 414 -1.95 -19.81 15.82
N ARG A 415 -1.94 -20.67 16.85
CA ARG A 415 -1.03 -21.82 16.91
C ARG A 415 -1.27 -22.77 15.75
N ALA A 416 -2.52 -23.16 15.50
CA ALA A 416 -2.86 -24.02 14.39
C ALA A 416 -2.41 -23.43 13.05
N ALA A 417 -2.61 -22.12 12.83
CA ALA A 417 -2.17 -21.45 11.62
C ALA A 417 -0.64 -21.44 11.45
N LYS A 418 0.11 -21.19 12.53
CA LYS A 418 1.58 -21.28 12.55
C LYS A 418 2.08 -22.70 12.26
N ASP A 419 1.45 -23.70 12.86
CA ASP A 419 1.79 -25.12 12.64
C ASP A 419 1.60 -25.51 11.16
N HIS A 420 0.52 -25.05 10.51
CA HIS A 420 0.28 -25.26 9.08
C HIS A 420 1.32 -24.53 8.21
N ALA A 421 1.75 -23.33 8.62
CA ALA A 421 2.80 -22.58 7.92
C ALA A 421 4.21 -23.18 8.11
N GLY A 422 4.37 -24.09 9.08
CA GLY A 422 5.66 -24.64 9.51
C GLY A 422 6.50 -23.64 10.33
N GLU A 423 5.85 -22.68 10.98
CA GLU A 423 6.48 -21.63 11.76
C GLU A 423 6.46 -21.95 13.25
N LEU A 424 7.58 -21.70 13.93
CA LEU A 424 7.68 -21.82 15.38
C LEU A 424 7.41 -20.47 16.05
N GLY A 425 6.94 -20.50 17.29
CA GLY A 425 6.82 -19.31 18.13
C GLY A 425 5.63 -19.36 19.07
N GLU A 426 5.58 -18.41 19.99
CA GLU A 426 4.43 -18.30 20.90
C GLU A 426 3.17 -17.91 20.13
N ALA A 427 2.06 -18.50 20.55
CA ALA A 427 0.74 -18.11 20.08
C ALA A 427 0.10 -17.32 21.21
N SER A 428 -0.10 -16.03 20.96
CA SER A 428 -0.83 -15.12 21.84
C SER A 428 -2.16 -14.78 21.20
N TRP A 429 -2.99 -14.05 21.94
CA TRP A 429 -4.10 -13.33 21.32
C TRP A 429 -3.58 -12.39 20.25
N LEU A 430 -4.31 -12.31 19.14
CA LEU A 430 -4.01 -11.42 18.05
C LEU A 430 -5.16 -10.43 17.85
N GLY A 431 -4.86 -9.15 18.04
CA GLY A 431 -5.75 -8.06 17.66
C GLY A 431 -5.70 -7.85 16.15
N VAL A 432 -6.87 -7.78 15.52
CA VAL A 432 -7.01 -7.49 14.09
C VAL A 432 -8.09 -6.46 13.85
N ASN A 433 -7.91 -5.63 12.81
CA ASN A 433 -9.04 -4.87 12.25
C ASN A 433 -9.44 -5.52 10.93
N TYR A 434 -10.76 -5.65 10.74
CA TYR A 434 -11.38 -6.21 9.55
C TYR A 434 -12.37 -5.20 8.96
N ALA A 435 -12.37 -5.06 7.64
CA ALA A 435 -13.36 -4.30 6.91
C ALA A 435 -13.90 -5.15 5.76
N GLU A 436 -15.21 -5.20 5.58
CA GLU A 436 -15.82 -6.07 4.56
C GLU A 436 -15.38 -5.68 3.13
N TRP A 437 -15.23 -4.38 2.87
CA TRP A 437 -14.74 -3.85 1.59
C TRP A 437 -13.25 -4.12 1.33
N ASN A 438 -12.48 -4.51 2.35
CA ASN A 438 -11.08 -4.93 2.23
C ASN A 438 -10.84 -6.12 3.18
N PRO A 439 -11.20 -7.34 2.77
CA PRO A 439 -11.25 -8.52 3.65
C PRO A 439 -9.85 -9.08 4.00
N ILE A 440 -8.85 -8.21 4.07
CA ILE A 440 -7.48 -8.51 4.49
C ILE A 440 -7.34 -8.09 5.95
N PHE A 441 -6.93 -9.01 6.82
CA PHE A 441 -6.64 -8.66 8.21
C PHE A 441 -5.47 -7.70 8.31
N SER A 442 -5.71 -6.54 8.92
CA SER A 442 -4.60 -5.77 9.46
C SER A 442 -4.18 -6.42 10.77
N ASN A 443 -3.07 -7.16 10.77
CA ASN A 443 -2.47 -7.64 12.01
C ASN A 443 -2.03 -6.42 12.83
N ARG A 444 -2.66 -6.24 14.00
CA ARG A 444 -2.38 -5.14 14.91
C ARG A 444 -1.63 -5.55 16.17
N GLY A 445 -1.20 -6.81 16.27
CA GLY A 445 -0.45 -7.34 17.40
C GLY A 445 -1.29 -7.43 18.67
N SER A 446 -0.77 -6.93 19.79
CA SER A 446 -1.51 -6.90 21.06
C SER A 446 -2.52 -5.74 21.09
N PHE A 447 -3.50 -5.78 22.00
CA PHE A 447 -4.49 -4.71 22.13
C PHE A 447 -3.85 -3.34 22.37
N ARG A 448 -2.81 -3.31 23.22
CA ARG A 448 -2.02 -2.10 23.47
C ARG A 448 -1.47 -1.50 22.18
N LEU A 449 -0.96 -2.34 21.28
CA LEU A 449 -0.42 -1.87 20.01
C LEU A 449 -1.51 -1.31 19.09
N MET A 450 -2.71 -1.91 19.08
CA MET A 450 -3.88 -1.38 18.36
C MET A 450 -4.19 0.06 18.81
N MET A 451 -4.19 0.30 20.12
CA MET A 451 -4.50 1.61 20.69
C MET A 451 -3.41 2.64 20.44
N GLU A 452 -2.13 2.26 20.50
CA GLU A 452 -1.01 3.13 20.12
C GLU A 452 -1.06 3.53 18.63
N ARG A 453 -1.48 2.60 17.76
CA ARG A 453 -1.66 2.85 16.33
C ARG A 453 -2.88 3.74 16.06
N ARG A 454 -3.98 3.59 16.79
CA ARG A 454 -5.12 4.52 16.74
C ARG A 454 -4.68 5.95 17.08
N LEU A 455 -3.88 6.14 18.13
CA LEU A 455 -3.34 7.46 18.45
C LEU A 455 -2.44 8.02 17.33
N SER A 456 -1.54 7.18 16.79
CA SER A 456 -0.63 7.60 15.71
C SER A 456 -1.41 8.05 14.47
N PHE A 457 -2.45 7.30 14.09
CA PHE A 457 -3.34 7.64 12.98
C PHE A 457 -4.04 8.99 13.22
N LEU A 458 -4.58 9.23 14.42
CA LEU A 458 -5.25 10.49 14.75
C LEU A 458 -4.28 11.69 14.71
N ILE A 459 -3.03 11.51 15.14
CA ILE A 459 -1.99 12.55 15.04
C ILE A 459 -1.70 12.89 13.57
N ASP A 460 -1.58 11.87 12.72
CA ASP A 460 -1.27 12.07 11.31
C ASP A 460 -2.46 12.68 10.54
N ALA A 461 -3.69 12.26 10.84
CA ALA A 461 -4.91 12.85 10.28
C ALA A 461 -5.03 14.34 10.65
N GLY A 462 -4.83 14.70 11.92
CA GLY A 462 -4.89 16.09 12.37
C GLY A 462 -3.83 17.00 11.74
N ASN A 463 -2.70 16.44 11.28
CA ASN A 463 -1.67 17.20 10.57
C ASN A 463 -1.99 17.44 9.10
N ARG A 464 -2.84 16.61 8.48
CA ARG A 464 -3.24 16.76 7.07
C ARG A 464 -4.37 17.78 6.87
N SER A 465 -5.18 18.00 7.90
CA SER A 465 -6.32 18.93 7.88
C SER A 465 -5.94 20.39 8.19
N ARG A 466 -4.67 20.66 8.48
CA ARG A 466 -4.11 22.01 8.73
C ARG A 466 -3.18 22.40 7.58
#